data_AF-A0A7Y7NS14-F1
#
_entry.id   AF-A0A7Y7NS14-F1
#
_cell.length_a   1.000
_cell.length_b   1.000
_cell.length_c   1.000
_cell.angle_alpha   90.00
_cell.angle_beta   90.00
_cell.angle_gamma   90.00
#
_symmetry.space_group_name_H-M   'P 1'
#
loop_
_entity.id
_entity.type
_entity.pdbx_description
1 polymer ?
#
loop_
_entity_poly.entity_id
_entity_poly.type
_entity_poly.pdbx_seq_one_letter_code
_entity_poly.pdbx_strand_id
1 'polypeptide(L)'
;MADNNERNDVSLCFQALGIEFGAPPEEVEKAYQKIIADIKRKATSPDPSVRAEAMNDLDLINELYEKIRNSITYSSKLREAENAAAIKASMKKIAAAEPQFKICPSCQKTISFHLKKCPFCREVIRTPLEKLIYFLFSLKFLSIVVLLVAITVGALYMVRPDLFKKSQPSPEVPASLTFSNQSAGSFTNLSGAAKKP
;
A
#
# COMPACT_ATOMS: atom_id res chain seq x y z
N MET A 1 32.94 10.86 27.29
CA MET A 1 33.84 9.90 27.96
C MET A 1 33.09 8.81 28.74
N ALA A 2 31.88 9.05 29.25
CA ALA A 2 31.07 8.01 29.92
C ALA A 2 30.62 6.86 28.98
N ASP A 3 30.35 7.17 27.71
CA ASP A 3 29.82 6.22 26.71
C ASP A 3 30.74 5.02 26.41
N ASN A 4 32.06 5.21 26.49
CA ASN A 4 33.02 4.12 26.25
C ASN A 4 33.10 3.10 27.39
N ASN A 5 32.86 3.53 28.64
CA ASN A 5 32.89 2.63 29.79
C ASN A 5 31.65 1.74 29.80
N GLU A 6 30.48 2.31 29.58
CA GLU A 6 29.21 1.57 29.50
C GLU A 6 29.25 0.50 28.39
N ARG A 7 29.84 0.84 27.24
CA ARG A 7 29.98 -0.11 26.13
C ARG A 7 30.90 -1.29 26.46
N ASN A 8 31.98 -1.07 27.21
CA ASN A 8 32.87 -2.13 27.66
C ASN A 8 32.19 -3.02 28.70
N ASP A 9 31.46 -2.43 29.64
CA ASP A 9 30.74 -3.18 30.69
C ASP A 9 29.65 -4.07 30.09
N VAL A 10 28.90 -3.57 29.10
CA VAL A 10 27.90 -4.37 28.38
C VAL A 10 28.59 -5.47 27.56
N SER A 11 29.72 -5.19 26.91
CA SER A 11 30.48 -6.22 26.17
C SER A 11 30.92 -7.38 27.07
N LEU A 12 31.33 -7.10 28.30
CA LEU A 12 31.67 -8.12 29.28
C LEU A 12 30.45 -8.94 29.69
N CYS A 13 29.27 -8.33 29.79
CA CYS A 13 28.03 -9.04 30.07
C CYS A 13 27.68 -10.04 28.95
N PHE A 14 27.82 -9.66 27.68
CA PHE A 14 27.63 -10.57 26.54
C PHE A 14 28.62 -11.75 26.59
N GLN A 15 29.89 -11.46 26.89
CA GLN A 15 30.92 -12.49 27.03
C GLN A 15 30.65 -13.44 28.20
N ALA A 16 30.15 -12.93 29.34
CA ALA A 16 29.78 -13.73 30.49
C ALA A 16 28.60 -14.68 30.21
N LEU A 17 27.67 -14.30 29.35
CA LEU A 17 26.61 -15.18 28.84
C LEU A 17 27.09 -16.13 27.73
N GLY A 18 28.32 -15.99 27.25
CA GLY A 18 28.89 -16.81 26.18
C GLY A 18 28.34 -16.45 24.80
N ILE A 19 27.96 -15.19 24.58
CA ILE A 19 27.34 -14.69 23.35
C ILE A 19 28.24 -13.62 22.72
N GLU A 20 28.24 -13.53 21.39
CA GLU A 20 28.94 -12.46 20.68
C GLU A 20 28.29 -11.09 20.97
N PHE A 21 29.13 -10.06 21.08
CA PHE A 21 28.66 -8.70 21.28
C PHE A 21 27.84 -8.23 20.07
N GLY A 22 26.60 -7.79 20.32
CA GLY A 22 25.69 -7.34 19.26
C GLY A 22 24.93 -8.47 18.55
N ALA A 23 24.94 -9.68 19.12
CA ALA A 23 24.06 -10.77 18.72
C ALA A 23 22.57 -10.34 18.70
N PRO A 24 21.74 -10.97 17.86
CA PRO A 24 20.32 -10.66 17.79
C PRO A 24 19.61 -10.92 19.13
N PRO A 25 18.56 -10.14 19.47
CA PRO A 25 17.83 -10.28 20.74
C PRO A 25 17.30 -11.70 20.99
N GLU A 26 16.91 -12.39 19.92
CA GLU A 26 16.44 -13.77 19.94
C GLU A 26 17.49 -14.75 20.47
N GLU A 27 18.76 -14.53 20.12
CA GLU A 27 19.87 -15.36 20.56
C GLU A 27 20.23 -15.07 22.02
N VAL A 28 20.19 -13.79 22.42
CA VAL A 28 20.36 -13.36 23.81
C VAL A 28 19.32 -14.01 24.72
N GLU A 29 18.04 -13.95 24.34
CA GLU A 29 16.96 -14.57 25.11
C GLU A 29 17.13 -16.09 25.21
N LYS A 30 17.48 -16.73 24.09
CA LYS A 30 17.68 -18.18 24.05
C LYS A 30 18.82 -18.64 24.97
N ALA A 31 19.94 -17.92 24.98
CA ALA A 31 21.07 -18.22 25.84
C ALA A 31 20.73 -18.00 27.32
N TYR A 32 20.06 -16.90 27.65
CA TYR A 32 19.57 -16.62 28.99
C TYR A 32 18.65 -17.74 29.50
N GLN A 33 17.63 -18.12 28.71
CA GLN A 33 16.70 -19.20 29.09
C GLN A 33 17.41 -20.53 29.31
N LYS A 34 18.44 -20.84 28.49
CA LYS A 34 19.26 -22.04 28.65
C LYS A 34 20.02 -22.03 29.99
N ILE A 35 20.67 -20.92 30.32
CA ILE A 35 21.43 -20.78 31.58
C ILE A 35 20.49 -20.88 32.78
N ILE A 36 19.33 -20.21 32.74
CA ILE A 36 18.32 -20.28 33.79
C ILE A 36 17.82 -21.72 34.00
N ALA A 37 17.60 -22.48 32.92
CA ALA A 37 17.19 -23.88 33.02
C ALA A 37 18.27 -24.74 33.69
N ASP A 38 19.54 -24.51 33.36
CA ASP A 38 20.67 -25.22 33.98
C ASP A 38 20.82 -24.86 35.47
N ILE A 39 20.66 -23.58 35.83
CA ILE A 39 20.68 -23.12 37.23
C ILE A 39 19.52 -23.72 38.02
N LYS A 40 18.30 -23.71 37.47
CA LYS A 40 17.14 -24.34 38.12
C LYS A 40 17.35 -25.83 38.38
N ARG A 41 18.03 -26.53 37.46
CA ARG A 41 18.42 -27.94 37.67
C ARG A 41 19.42 -28.07 38.82
N LYS A 42 20.43 -27.20 38.91
CA LYS A 42 21.37 -27.18 40.06
C LYS A 42 20.68 -26.83 41.37
N ALA A 43 19.69 -25.94 41.34
CA ALA A 43 18.89 -25.57 42.50
C ALA A 43 18.07 -26.73 43.08
N THR A 44 17.76 -27.76 42.29
CA THR A 44 17.11 -29.00 42.76
C THR A 44 18.08 -30.06 43.28
N SER A 45 19.39 -29.77 43.33
CA SER A 45 20.41 -30.70 43.82
C SER A 45 20.16 -31.09 45.29
N PRO A 46 20.43 -32.35 45.68
CA PRO A 46 20.36 -32.78 47.07
C PRO A 46 21.38 -32.06 47.96
N ASP A 47 22.50 -31.61 47.40
CA ASP A 47 23.56 -30.90 48.12
C ASP A 47 23.16 -29.44 48.43
N PRO A 48 23.09 -29.02 49.72
CA PRO A 48 22.77 -27.66 50.09
C PRO A 48 23.78 -26.62 49.59
N SER A 49 25.07 -26.97 49.46
CA SER A 49 26.09 -26.04 48.97
C SER A 49 25.84 -25.68 47.51
N VAL A 50 25.55 -26.70 46.68
CA VAL A 50 25.23 -26.52 45.25
C VAL A 50 23.95 -25.72 45.06
N ARG A 51 22.96 -25.87 45.95
CA ARG A 51 21.74 -25.06 45.89
C ARG A 51 22.00 -23.59 46.20
N ALA A 52 22.80 -23.30 47.23
CA ALA A 52 23.15 -21.94 47.60
C ALA A 52 23.95 -21.24 46.48
N GLU A 53 24.92 -21.94 45.89
CA GLU A 53 25.67 -21.46 44.72
C GLU A 53 24.74 -21.18 43.53
N ALA A 54 23.82 -22.10 43.23
CA ALA A 54 22.85 -21.90 42.15
C ALA A 54 21.93 -20.68 42.35
N MET A 55 21.57 -20.34 43.59
CA MET A 55 20.78 -19.12 43.86
C MET A 55 21.62 -17.86 43.62
N ASN A 56 22.88 -17.85 44.02
CA ASN A 56 23.79 -16.72 43.75
C ASN A 56 24.03 -16.55 42.24
N ASP A 57 24.25 -17.66 41.52
CA ASP A 57 24.37 -17.66 40.06
C ASP A 57 23.11 -17.09 39.39
N LEU A 58 21.93 -17.40 39.92
CA LEU A 58 20.66 -16.91 39.38
C LEU A 58 20.58 -15.38 39.44
N ASP A 59 20.93 -14.80 40.59
CA ASP A 59 20.89 -13.35 40.79
C ASP A 59 21.91 -12.64 39.89
N LEU A 60 23.13 -13.18 39.77
CA LEU A 60 24.16 -12.63 38.89
C LEU A 60 23.71 -12.66 37.42
N ILE A 61 23.17 -13.77 36.94
CA ILE A 61 22.70 -13.90 35.55
C ILE A 61 21.54 -12.96 35.26
N ASN A 62 20.61 -12.76 36.21
CA ASN A 62 19.54 -11.78 36.09
C ASN A 62 20.08 -10.35 35.96
N GLU A 63 21.09 -9.99 36.76
CA GLU A 63 21.72 -8.67 36.69
C GLU A 63 22.40 -8.43 35.33
N LEU A 64 23.16 -9.42 34.84
CA LEU A 64 23.81 -9.36 33.54
C LEU A 64 22.81 -9.23 32.39
N TYR A 65 21.72 -9.99 32.45
CA TYR A 65 20.65 -9.94 31.46
C TYR A 65 19.95 -8.57 31.46
N GLU A 66 19.61 -8.02 32.62
CA GLU A 66 19.00 -6.69 32.72
C GLU A 66 19.93 -5.58 32.21
N LYS A 67 21.24 -5.66 32.50
CA LYS A 67 22.23 -4.72 31.92
C LYS A 67 22.28 -4.80 30.40
N ILE A 68 22.26 -5.99 29.82
CA ILE A 68 22.22 -6.16 28.36
C ILE A 68 20.92 -5.60 27.80
N ARG A 69 19.78 -5.94 28.40
CA ARG A 69 18.44 -5.53 27.94
C ARG A 69 18.24 -4.02 27.95
N ASN A 70 18.77 -3.34 28.96
CA ASN A 70 18.68 -1.89 29.09
C ASN A 70 19.72 -1.14 28.24
N SER A 71 20.64 -1.86 27.58
CA SER A 71 21.66 -1.24 26.73
C SER A 71 21.09 -0.67 25.42
N ILE A 72 21.74 0.40 24.93
CA ILE A 72 21.43 1.01 23.63
C ILE A 72 21.65 0.01 22.48
N THR A 73 22.67 -0.83 22.60
CA THR A 73 22.99 -1.86 21.59
C THR A 73 21.84 -2.84 21.40
N TYR A 74 21.29 -3.36 22.50
CA TYR A 74 20.19 -4.32 22.47
C TYR A 74 18.91 -3.69 21.91
N SER A 75 18.55 -2.49 22.37
CA SER A 75 17.37 -1.76 21.88
C SER A 75 17.47 -1.39 20.40
N SER A 76 18.66 -1.00 19.92
CA SER A 76 18.89 -0.76 18.48
C SER A 76 18.66 -2.04 17.67
N LYS A 77 19.19 -3.18 18.13
CA LYS A 77 19.03 -4.48 17.46
C LYS A 77 17.58 -4.98 17.46
N LEU A 78 16.86 -4.75 18.55
CA LEU A 78 15.44 -5.06 18.64
C LEU A 78 14.65 -4.27 17.60
N ARG A 79 14.89 -2.96 17.48
CA ARG A 79 14.24 -2.10 16.49
C ARG A 79 14.61 -2.50 15.06
N GLU A 80 15.86 -2.88 14.80
CA GLU A 80 16.30 -3.42 13.51
C GLU A 80 15.54 -4.70 13.13
N ALA A 81 15.38 -5.63 14.09
CA ALA A 81 14.66 -6.89 13.88
C ALA A 81 13.16 -6.65 13.60
N GLU A 82 12.51 -5.78 14.37
CA GLU A 82 11.10 -5.40 14.16
C GLU A 82 10.88 -4.75 12.79
N ASN A 83 11.77 -3.82 12.40
CA ASN A 83 11.72 -3.19 11.09
C ASN A 83 11.95 -4.19 9.96
N ALA A 84 12.91 -5.11 10.11
CA ALA A 84 13.14 -6.17 9.15
C ALA A 84 11.94 -7.12 9.03
N ALA A 85 11.26 -7.43 10.14
CA ALA A 85 10.03 -8.22 10.16
C ALA A 85 8.87 -7.48 9.46
N ALA A 86 8.71 -6.18 9.71
CA ALA A 86 7.71 -5.33 9.06
C ALA A 86 7.94 -5.24 7.54
N ILE A 87 9.19 -5.10 7.10
CA ILE A 87 9.57 -5.11 5.68
C ILE A 87 9.27 -6.48 5.06
N LYS A 88 9.64 -7.58 5.72
CA LYS A 88 9.30 -8.92 5.24
C LYS A 88 7.79 -9.13 5.12
N ALA A 89 7.01 -8.63 6.08
CA ALA A 89 5.55 -8.70 6.06
C ALA A 89 4.94 -7.88 4.91
N SER A 90 5.47 -6.70 4.60
CA SER A 90 5.02 -5.89 3.47
C SER A 90 5.43 -6.48 2.13
N MET A 91 6.64 -7.04 2.01
CA MET A 91 7.09 -7.75 0.81
C MET A 91 6.26 -9.01 0.55
N LYS A 92 5.84 -9.74 1.59
CA LYS A 92 4.94 -10.90 1.45
C LYS A 92 3.56 -10.49 0.91
N LYS A 93 3.05 -9.30 1.29
CA LYS A 93 1.81 -8.74 0.72
C LYS A 93 1.97 -8.36 -0.76
N ILE A 94 3.15 -7.88 -1.16
CA ILE A 94 3.44 -7.53 -2.56
C ILE A 94 3.68 -8.78 -3.41
N ALA A 95 4.35 -9.81 -2.87
CA ALA A 95 4.57 -11.08 -3.58
C ALA A 95 3.28 -11.90 -3.79
N ALA A 96 2.27 -11.70 -2.94
CA ALA A 96 0.93 -12.25 -3.14
C ALA A 96 0.11 -11.51 -4.21
N ALA A 97 0.53 -10.31 -4.64
CA ALA A 97 0.01 -9.66 -5.83
C ALA A 97 0.73 -10.27 -7.04
N GLU A 98 0.19 -11.39 -7.53
CA GLU A 98 0.66 -12.07 -8.74
C GLU A 98 0.85 -11.03 -9.86
N PRO A 99 2.06 -10.87 -10.42
CA PRO A 99 2.28 -9.89 -11.45
C PRO A 99 1.50 -10.34 -12.68
N GLN A 100 0.36 -9.67 -12.93
CA GLN A 100 -0.48 -9.94 -14.09
C GLN A 100 0.26 -9.48 -15.35
N PHE A 101 1.13 -10.34 -15.85
CA PHE A 101 1.79 -10.17 -17.12
C PHE A 101 0.81 -10.55 -18.24
N LYS A 102 0.64 -9.66 -19.21
CA LYS A 102 -0.13 -9.93 -20.42
C LYS A 102 0.81 -9.97 -21.61
N ILE A 103 0.43 -10.73 -22.63
CA ILE A 103 1.15 -10.76 -23.90
C ILE A 103 0.60 -9.61 -24.77
N CYS A 104 1.48 -8.79 -25.32
CA CYS A 104 1.08 -7.72 -26.24
C CYS A 104 0.49 -8.32 -27.54
N PRO A 105 -0.70 -7.90 -28.00
CA PRO A 105 -1.32 -8.46 -29.19
C PRO A 105 -0.61 -8.11 -30.50
N SER A 106 0.12 -6.99 -30.57
CA SER A 106 0.85 -6.60 -31.79
C SER A 106 2.20 -7.33 -31.94
N CYS A 107 2.96 -7.47 -30.85
CA CYS A 107 4.35 -7.94 -30.92
C CYS A 107 4.65 -9.19 -30.08
N GLN A 108 3.63 -9.77 -29.44
CA GLN A 108 3.70 -10.97 -28.59
C GLN A 108 4.72 -10.91 -27.44
N LYS A 109 5.22 -9.72 -27.08
CA LYS A 109 6.13 -9.54 -25.95
C LYS A 109 5.36 -9.36 -24.65
N THR A 110 5.92 -9.90 -23.58
CA THR A 110 5.37 -9.83 -22.23
C THR A 110 5.44 -8.41 -21.70
N ILE A 111 4.33 -7.91 -21.17
CA ILE A 111 4.19 -6.55 -20.65
C ILE A 111 3.43 -6.57 -19.32
N SER A 112 3.70 -5.60 -18.45
CA SER A 112 2.93 -5.43 -17.23
C SER A 112 1.59 -4.73 -17.51
N PHE A 113 0.55 -5.14 -16.78
CA PHE A 113 -0.85 -4.72 -16.97
C PHE A 113 -1.07 -3.20 -16.99
N HIS A 114 -0.20 -2.42 -16.36
CA HIS A 114 -0.40 -0.98 -16.14
C HIS A 114 0.05 -0.06 -17.30
N LEU A 115 0.65 -0.60 -18.38
CA LEU A 115 1.08 0.25 -19.49
C LEU A 115 0.00 0.39 -20.57
N LYS A 116 -0.44 1.64 -20.81
CA LYS A 116 -1.35 2.01 -21.93
C LYS A 116 -0.69 1.87 -23.32
N LYS A 117 0.63 1.83 -23.38
CA LYS A 117 1.42 1.69 -24.61
C LYS A 117 2.42 0.56 -24.44
N CYS A 118 2.56 -0.28 -25.46
CA CYS A 118 3.60 -1.30 -25.47
C CYS A 118 4.98 -0.63 -25.49
N PRO A 119 5.91 -0.96 -24.57
CA PRO A 119 7.26 -0.40 -24.60
C PRO A 119 8.06 -0.87 -25.82
N PHE A 120 7.68 -1.99 -26.44
CA PHE A 120 8.41 -2.59 -27.56
C PHE A 120 7.93 -2.13 -28.93
N CYS A 121 6.63 -2.12 -29.18
CA CYS A 121 6.06 -1.70 -30.48
C CYS A 121 5.43 -0.30 -30.46
N ARG A 122 5.41 0.37 -29.30
CA ARG A 122 4.73 1.68 -29.07
C ARG A 122 3.24 1.72 -29.39
N GLU A 123 2.65 0.59 -29.79
CA GLU A 123 1.23 0.46 -30.06
C GLU A 123 0.41 0.69 -28.79
N VAL A 124 -0.72 1.39 -28.92
CA VAL A 124 -1.66 1.63 -27.82
C VAL A 124 -2.43 0.34 -27.56
N ILE A 125 -2.28 -0.21 -26.36
CA ILE A 125 -2.92 -1.47 -25.99
C ILE A 125 -4.31 -1.12 -25.48
N ARG A 126 -5.28 -1.15 -26.39
CA ARG A 126 -6.69 -0.93 -26.04
C ARG A 126 -7.19 -2.11 -25.22
N THR A 127 -7.76 -1.80 -24.05
CA THR A 127 -8.41 -2.82 -23.22
C THR A 127 -9.65 -3.36 -23.93
N PRO A 128 -10.08 -4.62 -23.67
CA PRO A 128 -11.29 -5.16 -24.27
C PRO A 128 -12.55 -4.32 -23.98
N LEU A 129 -12.57 -3.61 -22.85
CA LEU A 129 -13.62 -2.69 -22.45
C LEU A 129 -13.68 -1.44 -23.37
N GLU A 130 -12.55 -0.86 -23.73
CA GLU A 130 -12.50 0.27 -24.67
C GLU A 130 -12.92 -0.12 -26.09
N LYS A 131 -12.61 -1.36 -26.52
CA LYS A 131 -13.12 -1.89 -27.80
C LYS A 131 -14.64 -2.02 -27.78
N LEU A 132 -15.22 -2.45 -26.65
CA LEU A 132 -16.67 -2.58 -26.49
C LEU A 132 -17.37 -1.21 -26.52
N ILE A 133 -16.81 -0.22 -25.83
CA ILE A 133 -17.35 1.16 -25.82
C ILE A 133 -17.30 1.76 -27.23
N TYR A 134 -16.19 1.60 -27.96
CA TYR A 134 -16.08 2.07 -29.34
C TYR A 134 -17.03 1.34 -30.30
N PHE A 135 -17.30 0.06 -30.05
CA PHE A 135 -18.25 -0.72 -30.84
C PHE A 135 -19.69 -0.23 -30.63
N LEU A 136 -20.08 0.03 -29.38
CA LEU A 136 -21.40 0.57 -29.02
C LEU A 136 -21.61 2.01 -29.51
N PHE A 137 -20.57 2.84 -29.48
CA PHE A 137 -20.58 4.21 -30.01
C PHE A 137 -20.21 4.31 -31.49
N SER A 138 -20.11 3.17 -32.20
CA SER A 138 -19.89 3.20 -33.65
C SER A 138 -21.10 3.85 -34.31
N LEU A 139 -20.86 4.86 -35.16
CA LEU A 139 -21.91 5.61 -35.90
C LEU A 139 -22.92 4.68 -36.60
N LYS A 140 -22.49 3.48 -36.99
CA LYS A 140 -23.38 2.47 -37.60
C LYS A 140 -24.38 1.88 -36.62
N PHE A 141 -23.97 1.60 -35.37
CA PHE A 141 -24.89 1.13 -34.34
C PHE A 141 -25.86 2.23 -33.90
N LEU A 142 -25.34 3.45 -33.74
CA LEU A 142 -26.16 4.63 -33.46
C LEU A 142 -27.23 4.83 -34.55
N SER A 143 -26.87 4.71 -35.83
CA SER A 143 -27.83 4.84 -36.94
C SER A 143 -28.92 3.78 -36.93
N ILE A 144 -28.60 2.53 -36.56
CA ILE A 144 -29.58 1.44 -36.49
C ILE A 144 -30.55 1.68 -35.34
N VAL A 145 -30.07 2.12 -34.18
CA VAL A 145 -30.92 2.43 -33.02
C VAL A 145 -31.85 3.59 -33.34
N VAL A 146 -31.36 4.66 -33.97
CA VAL A 146 -32.19 5.81 -34.39
C VAL A 146 -33.27 5.38 -35.39
N LEU A 147 -32.93 4.51 -36.35
CA LEU A 147 -33.89 3.99 -37.32
C LEU A 147 -35.00 3.17 -36.64
N LEU A 148 -34.64 2.29 -35.69
CA LEU A 148 -35.61 1.49 -34.93
C LEU A 148 -36.52 2.36 -34.07
N VAL A 149 -35.99 3.42 -33.45
CA VAL A 149 -36.79 4.40 -32.71
C VAL A 149 -37.73 5.15 -33.66
N ALA A 150 -37.27 5.57 -34.84
CA ALA A 150 -38.13 6.24 -35.81
C ALA A 150 -39.27 5.34 -36.31
N ILE A 151 -38.99 4.05 -36.56
CA ILE A 151 -40.01 3.07 -36.98
C ILE A 151 -41.02 2.84 -35.85
N THR A 152 -40.57 2.67 -34.61
CA THR A 152 -41.46 2.43 -33.47
C THR A 152 -42.32 3.64 -33.17
N VAL A 153 -41.77 4.86 -33.19
CA VAL A 153 -42.53 6.11 -33.04
C VAL A 153 -43.53 6.27 -34.20
N GLY A 154 -43.11 6.00 -35.44
CA GLY A 154 -44.00 6.05 -36.60
C GLY A 154 -45.15 5.05 -36.52
N ALA A 155 -44.88 3.82 -36.07
CA ALA A 155 -45.90 2.81 -35.84
C ALA A 155 -46.86 3.22 -34.71
N LEU A 156 -46.34 3.76 -33.60
CA LEU A 156 -47.16 4.26 -32.49
C LEU A 156 -48.06 5.41 -32.93
N TYR A 157 -47.54 6.30 -33.78
CA TYR A 157 -48.30 7.42 -34.35
C TYR A 157 -49.46 6.93 -35.22
N MET A 158 -49.26 5.87 -36.00
CA MET A 158 -50.32 5.26 -36.82
C MET A 158 -51.37 4.50 -35.99
N VAL A 159 -50.98 3.89 -34.87
CA VAL A 159 -51.89 3.11 -34.01
C VAL A 159 -52.66 3.97 -33.00
N ARG A 160 -52.08 5.08 -32.53
CA ARG A 160 -52.72 6.02 -31.58
C ARG A 160 -52.37 7.48 -31.89
N PRO A 161 -52.98 8.09 -32.92
CA PRO A 161 -52.75 9.50 -33.25
C PRO A 161 -53.22 10.48 -32.15
N ASP A 162 -54.13 10.06 -31.27
CA ASP A 162 -54.72 10.90 -30.23
C ASP A 162 -53.72 11.29 -29.11
N LEU A 163 -52.59 10.60 -28.97
CA LEU A 163 -51.58 10.90 -27.95
C LEU A 163 -50.72 12.14 -28.29
N PHE A 164 -50.65 12.55 -29.56
CA PHE A 164 -49.81 13.67 -30.02
C PHE A 164 -50.59 14.98 -30.25
N LYS A 165 -51.91 14.97 -30.05
CA LYS A 165 -52.79 16.13 -30.33
C LYS A 165 -52.92 17.15 -29.18
N LYS A 166 -52.26 16.95 -28.04
CA LYS A 166 -52.29 17.88 -26.90
C LYS A 166 -50.91 18.47 -26.59
N SER A 167 -50.54 19.49 -27.35
CA SER A 167 -49.66 20.58 -26.87
C SER A 167 -49.64 21.71 -27.89
N GLN A 168 -50.78 22.39 -28.07
CA GLN A 168 -50.71 23.79 -28.49
C GLN A 168 -50.47 24.63 -27.23
N PRO A 169 -49.32 25.30 -27.09
CA PRO A 169 -49.20 26.40 -26.15
C PRO A 169 -50.07 27.56 -26.67
N SER A 170 -50.96 28.04 -25.82
CA SER A 170 -51.79 29.22 -26.03
C SER A 170 -50.91 30.46 -26.29
N PRO A 171 -51.23 31.31 -27.28
CA PRO A 171 -50.48 32.53 -27.55
C PRO A 171 -51.02 33.69 -26.71
N GLU A 172 -50.23 34.21 -25.77
CA GLU A 172 -50.46 35.52 -25.17
C GLU A 172 -49.26 36.45 -25.37
N VAL A 173 -49.46 37.41 -26.29
CA VAL A 173 -49.08 38.83 -26.29
C VAL A 173 -47.59 39.24 -26.37
N PRO A 174 -47.22 40.14 -27.32
CA PRO A 174 -45.87 40.67 -27.48
C PRO A 174 -45.64 41.92 -26.62
N ALA A 175 -44.47 42.03 -26.00
CA ALA A 175 -43.97 43.28 -25.45
C ALA A 175 -42.45 43.41 -25.71
N SER A 176 -42.15 44.33 -26.61
CA SER A 176 -41.10 45.35 -26.47
C SER A 176 -39.65 44.91 -26.21
N LEU A 177 -38.86 45.01 -27.28
CA LEU A 177 -37.57 45.71 -27.35
C LEU A 177 -36.88 46.02 -26.00
N THR A 178 -35.70 45.43 -25.74
CA THR A 178 -34.54 46.27 -25.37
C THR A 178 -33.22 45.61 -25.78
N PHE A 179 -32.45 46.41 -26.48
CA PHE A 179 -31.07 46.25 -26.91
C PHE A 179 -30.12 46.59 -25.75
N SER A 180 -29.08 45.79 -25.50
CA SER A 180 -27.80 46.12 -24.82
C SER A 180 -26.98 44.83 -24.75
N ASN A 181 -25.99 44.56 -25.60
CA ASN A 181 -24.69 45.22 -25.75
C ASN A 181 -23.87 45.26 -24.44
N GLN A 182 -22.58 44.94 -24.57
CA GLN A 182 -21.51 44.84 -23.55
C GLN A 182 -21.36 43.45 -22.88
N SER A 183 -20.18 42.92 -22.62
CA SER A 183 -18.79 43.19 -23.04
C SER A 183 -17.92 42.17 -22.28
N ALA A 184 -16.80 41.79 -22.90
CA ALA A 184 -15.48 41.57 -22.30
C ALA A 184 -15.33 40.94 -20.89
N GLY A 185 -14.49 39.90 -20.83
CA GLY A 185 -13.76 39.43 -19.65
C GLY A 185 -13.65 37.91 -19.70
N SER A 186 -12.64 37.29 -20.31
CA SER A 186 -11.20 37.41 -19.99
C SER A 186 -10.94 37.47 -18.49
N PHE A 187 -10.91 36.30 -17.86
CA PHE A 187 -10.18 36.09 -16.61
C PHE A 187 -9.09 35.04 -16.86
N THR A 188 -7.92 35.56 -17.20
CA THR A 188 -6.64 34.96 -16.83
C THR A 188 -6.32 35.45 -15.43
N ASN A 189 -5.99 34.54 -14.51
CA ASN A 189 -5.22 34.83 -13.31
C ASN A 189 -4.37 33.58 -13.04
N LEU A 190 -3.06 33.70 -13.30
CA LEU A 190 -2.00 33.99 -12.32
C LEU A 190 -1.74 32.78 -11.41
N SER A 191 -0.73 31.96 -11.68
CA SER A 191 0.70 32.18 -11.38
C SER A 191 1.03 32.17 -9.88
N GLY A 192 1.74 31.13 -9.46
CA GLY A 192 2.68 31.10 -8.34
C GLY A 192 3.61 29.89 -8.60
N ALA A 193 4.76 30.08 -9.24
CA ALA A 193 6.04 30.48 -8.63
C ALA A 193 6.37 29.59 -7.41
N ALA A 194 7.21 28.56 -7.58
CA ALA A 194 8.67 28.62 -7.42
C ALA A 194 9.05 28.84 -5.93
N LYS A 195 9.52 27.81 -5.21
CA LYS A 195 10.87 27.20 -5.22
C LYS A 195 11.83 27.88 -4.21
N LYS A 196 12.03 27.18 -3.07
CA LYS A 196 13.29 26.95 -2.31
C LYS A 196 14.03 28.16 -1.69
N PRO A 197 15.03 27.96 -0.81
CA PRO A 197 15.77 26.75 -0.41
C PRO A 197 15.28 26.05 0.85
#